data_AF-A0A0B7ABG6-F1
#
_entry.id   AF-A0A0B7ABG6-F1
#
_cell.length_a   1.000
_cell.length_b   1.000
_cell.length_c   1.000
_cell.angle_alpha   90.00
_cell.angle_beta   90.00
_cell.angle_gamma   90.00
#
_symmetry.space_group_name_H-M   'P 1'
#
loop_
_entity.id
_entity.type
_entity.pdbx_description
1 polymer ?
#
loop_
_entity_poly.entity_id
_entity_poly.type
_entity_poly.pdbx_seq_one_letter_code
_entity_poly.pdbx_strand_id
1 'polypeptide(L)' 'MKSVTNARQRMLHYPEALAKCATQATAYGKCVTVKENIRKSDCIKEFEALKDCIKNTMKQVK' A
#
# COMPACT_ATOMS: atom_id res chain seq x y z
N MET A 1 -20.29 11.19 -16.42
CA MET A 1 -19.75 10.38 -15.29
C MET A 1 -18.77 9.27 -15.72
N LYS A 2 -17.86 9.48 -16.69
CA LYS A 2 -16.86 8.43 -17.06
C LYS A 2 -15.65 8.42 -16.10
N SER A 3 -15.26 9.58 -15.58
CA SER A 3 -14.10 9.72 -14.69
C SER A 3 -14.26 9.00 -13.34
N VAL A 4 -15.48 9.00 -12.78
CA VAL A 4 -15.79 8.30 -11.51
C VAL A 4 -15.71 6.79 -11.69
N THR A 5 -16.25 6.26 -12.79
CA THR A 5 -16.21 4.82 -13.11
C THR A 5 -14.76 4.32 -13.28
N ASN A 6 -13.93 5.08 -14.01
CA ASN A 6 -12.51 4.75 -14.21
C ASN A 6 -11.71 4.81 -12.90
N ALA A 7 -11.99 5.77 -12.03
CA ALA A 7 -11.36 5.84 -10.70
C ALA A 7 -11.73 4.63 -9.84
N ARG A 8 -13.00 4.19 -9.90
CA ARG A 8 -13.48 3.02 -9.17
C ARG A 8 -12.81 1.73 -9.65
N GLN A 9 -12.62 1.55 -10.97
CA GLN A 9 -11.90 0.40 -11.50
C GLN A 9 -10.44 0.36 -11.04
N ARG A 10 -9.74 1.49 -11.04
CA ARG A 10 -8.36 1.57 -10.51
C ARG A 10 -8.27 1.19 -9.04
N MET A 11 -9.27 1.56 -8.24
CA MET A 11 -9.32 1.19 -6.82
C MET A 11 -9.48 -0.33 -6.60
N LEU A 12 -10.14 -1.04 -7.51
CA LEU A 12 -10.31 -2.50 -7.40
C LEU A 12 -8.99 -3.29 -7.56
N HIS A 13 -7.97 -2.68 -8.15
CA HIS A 13 -6.65 -3.31 -8.33
C HIS A 13 -5.73 -3.14 -7.12
N TYR A 14 -6.05 -2.23 -6.19
CA TYR A 14 -5.25 -2.02 -4.98
C TYR A 14 -5.20 -3.24 -4.05
N PRO A 15 -6.30 -3.96 -3.78
CA PRO A 15 -6.26 -5.20 -3.00
C PRO A 15 -5.34 -6.25 -3.61
N GLU A 16 -5.34 -6.41 -4.95
CA GLU A 16 -4.43 -7.33 -5.63
C GLU A 16 -2.97 -6.86 -5.51
N ALA A 17 -2.73 -5.55 -5.67
CA ALA A 17 -1.41 -4.98 -5.47
C ALA A 17 -0.91 -5.15 -4.03
N LEU A 18 -1.80 -5.00 -3.05
CA LEU A 18 -1.50 -5.20 -1.64
C LEU A 18 -1.20 -6.67 -1.33
N ALA A 19 -1.92 -7.62 -1.94
CA ALA A 19 -1.67 -9.04 -1.79
C ALA A 19 -0.28 -9.44 -2.32
N LYS A 20 0.16 -8.89 -3.45
CA LYS A 20 1.53 -9.10 -3.97
C LYS A 20 2.61 -8.49 -3.07
N CYS A 21 2.26 -7.47 -2.29
CA CYS A 21 3.14 -6.78 -1.35
C CYS A 21 2.90 -7.18 0.13
N ALA A 22 2.32 -8.36 0.38
CA ALA A 22 1.92 -8.80 1.71
C ALA A 22 3.09 -8.85 2.71
N THR A 23 4.30 -9.16 2.26
CA THR A 23 5.51 -9.20 3.10
C THR A 23 5.85 -7.81 3.64
N GLN A 24 5.88 -6.79 2.78
CA GLN A 24 6.13 -5.40 3.16
C GLN A 24 4.97 -4.86 4.01
N ALA A 25 3.73 -5.24 3.68
CA ALA A 25 2.55 -4.85 4.44
C ALA A 25 2.58 -5.40 5.86
N THR A 26 3.01 -6.65 6.03
CA THR A 26 3.16 -7.29 7.33
C THR A 26 4.27 -6.61 8.15
N ALA A 27 5.42 -6.28 7.53
CA ALA A 27 6.49 -5.56 8.22
C ALA A 27 6.04 -4.18 8.70
N TYR A 28 5.32 -3.43 7.85
CA TYR A 28 4.74 -2.14 8.22
C TYR A 28 3.70 -2.30 9.34
N GLY A 29 2.78 -3.27 9.22
CA GLY A 29 1.77 -3.55 10.25
C GLY A 29 2.37 -3.92 11.61
N LYS A 30 3.46 -4.71 11.62
CA LYS A 30 4.22 -5.01 12.85
C LYS A 30 4.81 -3.75 13.48
N CYS A 31 5.43 -2.88 12.68
CA CYS A 31 6.00 -1.63 13.19
C CYS A 31 4.93 -0.71 13.78
N VAL A 32 3.75 -0.63 13.14
CA VAL A 32 2.63 0.20 13.60
C VAL A 32 1.99 -0.33 14.87
N THR A 33 1.76 -1.65 14.94
CA THR A 33 1.08 -2.28 16.09
C THR A 33 1.91 -2.30 17.37
N VAL A 34 3.24 -2.23 17.27
CA VAL A 34 4.14 -2.17 18.43
C VAL A 34 4.16 -0.79 19.10
N LYS A 35 3.74 0.28 18.40
CA LYS A 35 3.79 1.66 18.92
C LYS A 35 2.39 2.20 19.23
N GLU A 36 2.09 2.43 20.52
CA GLU A 36 0.84 3.11 20.94
C GLU A 36 0.77 4.58 20.49
N ASN A 37 1.90 5.29 20.47
CA ASN A 37 1.99 6.69 20.03
C ASN A 37 2.80 6.81 18.74
N ILE A 38 2.24 6.30 17.64
CA ILE A 38 2.90 6.35 16.34
C ILE A 38 2.91 7.76 15.75
N ARG A 39 4.11 8.26 15.44
CA ARG A 39 4.31 9.45 14.61
C ARG A 39 4.54 9.05 13.17
N LYS A 40 4.24 9.96 12.25
CA LYS A 40 4.39 9.75 10.80
C LYS A 40 5.80 9.30 10.38
N SER A 41 6.82 9.61 11.19
CA SER A 41 8.22 9.28 10.95
C SER A 41 8.68 7.91 11.44
N ASP A 42 7.88 7.25 12.28
CA ASP A 42 8.35 6.10 13.08
C ASP A 42 8.55 4.81 12.29
N CYS A 43 7.78 4.61 11.22
CA CYS A 43 7.84 3.41 10.35
C CYS A 43 8.01 3.82 8.88
N ILE A 44 8.75 4.91 8.63
CA ILE A 44 8.93 5.45 7.27
C ILE A 44 9.58 4.42 6.35
N LYS A 45 10.59 3.67 6.83
CA LYS A 45 11.34 2.73 6.00
C LYS A 45 10.44 1.62 5.46
N GLU A 46 9.63 1.03 6.34
CA GLU A 46 8.67 -0.02 6.02
C GLU A 46 7.54 0.52 5.14
N PHE A 47 7.08 1.74 5.42
CA PHE A 47 6.08 2.42 4.61
C PHE A 47 6.57 2.70 3.19
N GLU A 48 7.81 3.15 3.03
CA GLU A 48 8.41 3.42 1.72
C GLU A 48 8.57 2.13 0.91
N ALA A 49 9.06 1.06 1.54
CA ALA A 49 9.14 -0.26 0.90
C ALA A 49 7.76 -0.77 0.44
N LEU A 50 6.73 -0.61 1.28
CA LEU A 50 5.34 -0.98 0.93
C LEU A 50 4.81 -0.11 -0.22
N LYS A 51 5.00 1.21 -0.14
CA LYS A 51 4.58 2.18 -1.15
C LYS A 51 5.21 1.88 -2.50
N ASP A 52 6.51 1.61 -2.54
CA ASP A 52 7.22 1.33 -3.78
C ASP A 52 6.80 0.00 -4.38
N CYS A 53 6.57 -1.03 -3.55
CA CYS A 53 6.02 -2.30 -4.01
C CYS A 53 4.62 -2.11 -4.63
N ILE A 54 3.71 -1.38 -3.97
CA ILE A 54 2.36 -1.13 -4.49
C ILE A 54 2.44 -0.31 -5.78
N LYS A 55 3.26 0.75 -5.83
CA LYS A 55 3.45 1.56 -7.05
C LYS A 55 3.95 0.73 -8.22
N ASN A 56 4.95 -0.13 -8.00
CA ASN A 56 5.47 -1.00 -9.04
C ASN A 56 4.42 -2.00 -9.50
N THR A 57 3.67 -2.58 -8.56
CA THR A 57 2.61 -3.53 -8.89
C THR A 57 1.46 -2.87 -9.65
N MET A 58 1.03 -1.67 -9.25
CA MET A 58 0.00 -0.90 -9.95
C MET A 58 0.43 -0.50 -11.37
N LYS A 59 1.73 -0.32 -11.64
CA LYS A 59 2.23 -0.12 -13.02
C LYS A 59 2.12 -1.38 -13.87
N GLN A 60 2.17 -2.57 -13.26
CA GLN A 60 2.02 -3.85 -13.94
C GLN A 60 0.56 -4.21 -14.19
N VAL A 61 -0.37 -3.67 -13.38
CA VAL A 61 -1.81 -3.81 -13.58
C VAL A 61 -2.29 -2.76 -14.58
N LYS A 62 -2.23 -3.13 -15.86
CA LYS A 62 -2.56 -2.27 -17.01
C LYS A 62 -4.05 -2.32 -17.35
#